data_AF-X0RMD7-F1
#
_entry.id   AF-X0RMD7-F1
#
_cell.length_a   1.000
_cell.length_b   1.000
_cell.length_c   1.000
_cell.angle_alpha   90.00
_cell.angle_beta   90.00
_cell.angle_gamma   90.00
#
_symmetry.space_group_name_H-M   'P 1'
#
loop_
_entity.id
_entity.type
_entity.pdbx_description
1 polymer ?
#
loop_
_entity_poly.entity_id
_entity_poly.type
_entity_poly.pdbx_seq_one_letter_code
_entity_poly.pdbx_strand_id
1 'polypeptide(L)'
;SYETTWSEIDVGCEACHGPGSRHVTWAELPDMARPQVENYDLVVKTSGLASRELVELCAPCHSRRAILGDYTHAEPDLLDSMLPSLLTTELYFPDGQILDEVYVYGSFTQSKMYDRDVRCSDCHDVHSIKPIKEGNGLCLQCHRAEEYDTKEHHFHKRKGEEGEPIKSGDGRVLFEVGTGAECVQCHMPGRLYMGIDYRPDHSFRIPRPDLGIKIGAPNACNRCHIDETDKWSDKYMTKWYGPGRRPHYGTIIEAGRKGEPGAHKALTRLAVDPLYPVIVRATALSLLNAYPGDETSRVYELSLMDDEALIRRTAIENLNAPDINRQVKLIAPLLYDPVKAVRMEAASKLAGEASKHLDAGQEKIFRTALKEYVGAMEYSGDFAFGPYNLGNLYVALNQTEAAIRNYEAAIKIDDLFYPAKVNLAMLYNRLGDNDRAEGLLREVITAHPALHDIAYSLGLLLAEKK
;
A
#
# COMPACT_ATOMS: atom_id res chain seq x y z
N SER A 1 -3.53 30.02 4.74
CA SER A 1 -2.43 29.99 5.72
C SER A 1 -2.90 29.19 6.90
N TYR A 2 -2.07 28.28 7.40
CA TYR A 2 -2.37 27.50 8.60
C TYR A 2 -1.78 28.21 9.84
N GLU A 3 -2.52 28.18 10.95
CA GLU A 3 -1.98 28.50 12.28
C GLU A 3 -1.71 27.18 12.98
N THR A 4 -0.58 26.56 12.65
CA THR A 4 -0.25 25.22 13.14
C THR A 4 0.14 25.28 14.61
N THR A 5 -0.59 24.52 15.44
CA THR A 5 -0.28 24.28 16.85
C THR A 5 -0.29 22.79 17.12
N TRP A 6 0.39 22.36 18.17
CA TRP A 6 0.44 20.97 18.59
C TRP A 6 0.45 20.91 20.12
N SER A 7 -0.14 19.85 20.67
CA SER A 7 -0.04 19.56 22.11
C SER A 7 1.30 18.90 22.45
N GLU A 8 1.80 18.03 21.56
CA GLU A 8 3.06 17.28 21.72
C GLU A 8 3.78 17.20 20.37
N ILE A 9 5.12 17.36 20.37
CA ILE A 9 5.98 17.11 19.21
C ILE A 9 6.66 15.78 19.45
N ASP A 10 6.03 14.67 19.06
CA ASP A 10 6.57 13.31 18.88
C ASP A 10 5.40 12.29 18.89
N VAL A 11 5.69 10.99 18.78
CA VAL A 11 4.70 9.92 18.99
C VAL A 11 4.48 9.76 20.51
N GLY A 12 3.58 10.57 21.06
CA GLY A 12 3.17 10.53 22.47
C GLY A 12 2.20 9.40 22.80
N CYS A 13 1.85 9.27 24.08
CA CYS A 13 0.96 8.21 24.57
C CYS A 13 -0.41 8.23 23.85
N GLU A 14 -0.95 9.43 23.62
CA GLU A 14 -2.28 9.63 23.02
C GLU A 14 -2.32 9.22 21.54
N ALA A 15 -1.18 9.10 20.86
CA ALA A 15 -1.12 8.63 19.48
C ALA A 15 -1.59 7.17 19.33
N CYS A 16 -1.37 6.34 20.36
CA CYS A 16 -1.82 4.95 20.38
C CYS A 16 -3.00 4.71 21.33
N HIS A 17 -3.13 5.51 22.39
CA HIS A 17 -4.16 5.33 23.42
C HIS A 17 -5.38 6.26 23.25
N GLY A 18 -5.34 7.18 22.28
CA GLY A 18 -6.32 8.24 22.10
C GLY A 18 -6.20 9.34 23.18
N PRO A 19 -7.06 10.37 23.14
CA PRO A 19 -7.03 11.46 24.12
C PRO A 19 -7.18 10.97 25.57
N GLY A 20 -6.22 11.31 26.42
CA GLY A 20 -6.08 10.83 27.80
C GLY A 20 -6.82 11.66 28.86
N SER A 21 -7.51 12.74 28.48
CA SER A 21 -8.18 13.65 29.43
C SER A 21 -9.17 12.95 30.38
N ARG A 22 -9.88 11.91 29.91
CA ARG A 22 -10.77 11.08 30.72
C ARG A 22 -10.00 10.21 31.71
N HIS A 23 -8.96 9.54 31.22
CA HIS A 23 -8.05 8.76 32.05
C HIS A 23 -7.39 9.60 33.15
N VAL A 24 -6.94 10.82 32.85
CA VAL A 24 -6.38 11.74 33.86
C VAL A 24 -7.42 12.07 34.93
N THR A 25 -8.64 12.45 34.51
CA THR A 25 -9.74 12.74 35.45
C THR A 25 -10.05 11.53 36.35
N TRP A 26 -10.06 10.33 35.78
CA TRP A 26 -10.22 9.07 36.51
C TRP A 26 -9.05 8.81 37.48
N ALA A 27 -7.80 9.02 37.04
CA ALA A 27 -6.60 8.74 37.82
C ALA A 27 -6.37 9.74 38.97
N GLU A 28 -6.84 10.98 38.83
CA GLU A 28 -6.75 12.02 39.88
C GLU A 28 -7.66 11.73 41.08
N LEU A 29 -8.70 10.90 40.92
CA LEU A 29 -9.52 10.44 42.03
C LEU A 29 -8.66 9.59 42.99
N PRO A 30 -8.83 9.72 44.33
CA PRO A 30 -8.20 8.83 45.29
C PRO A 30 -8.47 7.36 44.94
N ASP A 31 -7.51 6.46 45.18
CA ASP A 31 -7.63 5.03 44.81
C ASP A 31 -8.97 4.40 45.25
N MET A 32 -9.47 4.75 46.44
CA MET A 32 -10.75 4.24 46.96
C MET A 32 -12.01 4.87 46.33
N ALA A 33 -11.87 5.99 45.63
CA ALA A 33 -12.93 6.72 44.95
C ALA A 33 -12.95 6.50 43.43
N ARG A 34 -11.95 5.80 42.86
CA ARG A 34 -11.91 5.50 41.43
C ARG A 34 -13.03 4.53 41.06
N PRO A 35 -13.93 4.88 40.13
CA PRO A 35 -14.91 3.95 39.63
C PRO A 35 -14.21 2.81 38.88
N GLN A 36 -14.77 1.60 38.99
CA GLN A 36 -14.32 0.45 38.21
C GLN A 36 -14.88 0.59 36.79
N VAL A 37 -14.09 1.17 35.90
CA VAL A 37 -14.41 1.39 34.50
C VAL A 37 -13.51 0.54 33.61
N GLU A 38 -14.00 0.20 32.43
CA GLU A 38 -13.18 -0.53 31.46
C GLU A 38 -11.97 0.30 31.01
N ASN A 39 -10.86 -0.38 30.74
CA ASN A 39 -9.65 0.21 30.16
C ASN A 39 -9.11 1.46 30.88
N TYR A 40 -9.39 1.61 32.19
CA TYR A 40 -8.98 2.78 32.98
C TYR A 40 -9.42 4.13 32.36
N ASP A 41 -10.56 4.13 31.66
CA ASP A 41 -11.12 5.30 30.94
C ASP A 41 -10.24 5.83 29.78
N LEU A 42 -9.29 5.03 29.31
CA LEU A 42 -8.59 5.29 28.05
C LEU A 42 -9.51 5.00 26.87
N VAL A 43 -9.48 5.89 25.87
CA VAL A 43 -10.35 5.81 24.68
C VAL A 43 -10.04 4.57 23.84
N VAL A 44 -8.77 4.24 23.70
CA VAL A 44 -8.32 3.09 22.89
C VAL A 44 -7.85 1.97 23.79
N LYS A 45 -8.44 0.79 23.60
CA LYS A 45 -7.98 -0.44 24.25
C LYS A 45 -6.79 -0.99 23.48
N THR A 46 -5.63 -1.02 24.11
CA THR A 46 -4.39 -1.52 23.48
C THR A 46 -3.92 -2.86 24.04
N SER A 47 -4.69 -3.45 24.95
CA SER A 47 -4.40 -4.75 25.58
C SER A 47 -5.32 -5.85 25.05
N GLY A 48 -4.77 -7.07 24.90
CA GLY A 48 -5.54 -8.24 24.46
C GLY A 48 -6.04 -8.16 23.01
N LEU A 49 -5.43 -7.30 22.19
CA LEU A 49 -5.74 -7.16 20.76
C LEU A 49 -5.25 -8.36 19.96
N ALA A 50 -6.03 -8.77 18.96
CA ALA A 50 -5.59 -9.65 17.89
C ALA A 50 -4.57 -8.94 16.99
N SER A 51 -3.92 -9.69 16.11
CA SER A 51 -2.92 -9.16 15.16
C SER A 51 -3.49 -8.11 14.24
N ARG A 52 -4.67 -8.35 13.65
CA ARG A 52 -5.33 -7.35 12.79
C ARG A 52 -5.53 -6.03 13.52
N GLU A 53 -6.12 -6.07 14.71
CA GLU A 53 -6.43 -4.86 15.51
C GLU A 53 -5.16 -4.07 15.88
N LEU A 54 -4.09 -4.75 16.34
CA LEU A 54 -2.85 -4.06 16.70
C LEU A 54 -2.13 -3.51 15.46
N VAL A 55 -2.06 -4.29 14.38
CA VAL A 55 -1.40 -3.87 13.14
C VAL A 55 -2.12 -2.66 12.52
N GLU A 56 -3.44 -2.65 12.55
CA GLU A 56 -4.25 -1.51 12.09
C GLU A 56 -4.09 -0.28 13.00
N LEU A 57 -3.82 -0.45 14.30
CA LEU A 57 -3.44 0.66 15.18
C LEU A 57 -2.05 1.24 14.84
N CYS A 58 -1.12 0.44 14.32
CA CYS A 58 0.23 0.88 13.91
C CYS A 58 0.29 1.42 12.47
N ALA A 59 -0.64 0.98 11.61
CA ALA A 59 -0.69 1.32 10.19
C ALA A 59 -0.76 2.82 9.87
N PRO A 60 -1.38 3.71 10.69
CA PRO A 60 -1.40 5.15 10.45
C PRO A 60 -0.02 5.78 10.45
N CYS A 61 1.03 5.11 10.91
CA CYS A 61 2.40 5.63 10.80
C CYS A 61 3.29 4.68 10.01
N HIS A 62 3.11 3.37 10.17
CA HIS A 62 3.98 2.34 9.59
C HIS A 62 3.50 1.82 8.23
N SER A 63 2.86 2.68 7.43
CA SER A 63 2.43 2.37 6.07
C SER A 63 2.59 3.57 5.12
N ARG A 64 2.88 3.28 3.84
CA ARG A 64 2.57 4.20 2.76
C ARG A 64 1.08 4.12 2.45
N ARG A 65 0.41 5.27 2.46
CA ARG A 65 -1.04 5.38 2.40
C ARG A 65 -1.49 6.73 1.85
N ALA A 66 -2.73 6.80 1.36
CA ALA A 66 -3.47 8.05 1.27
C ALA A 66 -4.26 8.28 2.57
N ILE A 67 -4.43 9.53 2.98
CA ILE A 67 -5.20 9.89 4.19
C ILE A 67 -6.59 10.38 3.76
N LEU A 68 -7.64 9.89 4.42
CA LEU A 68 -9.05 10.19 4.09
C LEU A 68 -9.70 11.16 5.08
N GLY A 69 -8.95 11.63 6.07
CA GLY A 69 -9.38 12.53 7.14
C GLY A 69 -8.54 12.31 8.40
N ASP A 70 -8.97 12.90 9.51
CA ASP A 70 -8.37 12.67 10.80
C ASP A 70 -8.51 11.19 11.23
N TYR A 71 -7.51 10.69 11.94
CA TYR A 71 -7.57 9.39 12.61
C TYR A 71 -7.93 9.63 14.07
N THR A 72 -9.17 9.33 14.45
CA THR A 72 -9.70 9.62 15.79
C THR A 72 -9.73 8.41 16.71
N HIS A 73 -9.28 7.26 16.20
CA HIS A 73 -9.36 5.94 16.82
C HIS A 73 -10.79 5.44 17.05
N ALA A 74 -11.80 6.17 16.58
CA ALA A 74 -13.21 5.78 16.66
C ALA A 74 -13.68 5.04 15.40
N GLU A 75 -12.86 5.06 14.34
CA GLU A 75 -13.15 4.42 13.07
C GLU A 75 -13.17 2.88 13.21
N PRO A 76 -14.22 2.19 12.73
CA PRO A 76 -14.34 0.74 12.85
C PRO A 76 -13.43 -0.04 11.89
N ASP A 77 -13.02 0.56 10.77
CA ASP A 77 -12.11 -0.05 9.80
C ASP A 77 -10.97 0.91 9.45
N LEU A 78 -9.78 0.36 9.21
CA LEU A 78 -8.61 1.11 8.74
C LEU A 78 -8.94 2.00 7.52
N LEU A 79 -9.77 1.47 6.61
CA LEU A 79 -10.15 2.12 5.37
C LEU A 79 -11.16 3.27 5.56
N ASP A 80 -11.56 3.59 6.78
CA ASP A 80 -12.33 4.81 7.06
C ASP A 80 -11.43 6.05 7.18
N SER A 81 -10.17 5.85 7.57
CA SER A 81 -9.20 6.90 7.84
C SER A 81 -8.10 6.99 6.79
N MET A 82 -7.79 5.88 6.10
CA MET A 82 -6.68 5.83 5.15
C MET A 82 -6.87 4.79 4.03
N LEU A 83 -6.04 4.84 3.00
CA LEU A 83 -5.92 3.78 1.99
C LEU A 83 -4.47 3.30 1.89
N PRO A 84 -4.13 2.07 2.31
CA PRO A 84 -2.78 1.55 2.16
C PRO A 84 -2.42 1.37 0.68
N SER A 85 -1.16 1.64 0.32
CA SER A 85 -0.68 1.43 -1.05
C SER A 85 -0.57 -0.06 -1.37
N LEU A 86 -1.09 -0.46 -2.55
CA LEU A 86 -0.93 -1.80 -3.10
C LEU A 86 0.52 -2.09 -3.51
N LEU A 87 0.78 -3.32 -3.97
CA LEU A 87 2.11 -3.73 -4.44
C LEU A 87 2.39 -3.17 -5.84
N THR A 88 2.52 -1.85 -5.97
CA THR A 88 2.82 -1.18 -7.25
C THR A 88 4.29 -1.30 -7.62
N THR A 89 4.62 -1.07 -8.89
CA THR A 89 5.97 -1.20 -9.46
C THR A 89 7.00 -0.27 -8.84
N GLU A 90 6.56 0.88 -8.34
CA GLU A 90 7.40 1.91 -7.74
C GLU A 90 7.71 1.59 -6.28
N LEU A 91 6.81 0.85 -5.61
CA LEU A 91 6.80 0.71 -4.16
C LEU A 91 7.24 -0.68 -3.68
N TYR A 92 7.01 -1.72 -4.47
CA TYR A 92 7.32 -3.10 -4.10
C TYR A 92 7.95 -3.90 -5.24
N PHE A 93 8.87 -4.80 -4.88
CA PHE A 93 9.28 -5.88 -5.77
C PHE A 93 8.08 -6.79 -6.06
N PRO A 94 8.07 -7.52 -7.18
CA PRO A 94 6.89 -8.31 -7.56
C PRO A 94 6.56 -9.41 -6.55
N ASP A 95 7.55 -9.90 -5.80
CA ASP A 95 7.35 -10.85 -4.70
C ASP A 95 6.88 -10.21 -3.39
N GLY A 96 6.58 -8.92 -3.40
CA GLY A 96 6.02 -8.18 -2.28
C GLY A 96 7.03 -7.72 -1.23
N GLN A 97 8.33 -7.92 -1.48
CA GLN A 97 9.38 -7.27 -0.69
C GLN A 97 9.36 -5.76 -0.92
N ILE A 98 9.77 -5.01 0.10
CA ILE A 98 9.80 -3.55 0.04
C ILE A 98 10.82 -3.06 -1.03
N LEU A 99 10.36 -2.20 -1.96
CA LEU A 99 11.21 -1.55 -2.98
C LEU A 99 11.34 -0.05 -2.80
N ASP A 100 10.31 0.66 -2.31
CA ASP A 100 10.40 2.06 -1.88
C ASP A 100 9.85 2.34 -0.47
N GLU A 101 9.72 3.59 -0.02
CA GLU A 101 9.32 3.99 1.32
C GLU A 101 7.87 3.61 1.66
N VAL A 102 7.65 2.31 1.90
CA VAL A 102 6.36 1.72 2.27
C VAL A 102 6.24 1.30 3.73
N TYR A 103 7.30 1.57 4.50
CA TYR A 103 7.42 1.15 5.89
C TYR A 103 7.26 -0.37 5.99
N VAL A 104 6.45 -0.89 6.92
CA VAL A 104 6.43 -2.34 7.22
C VAL A 104 5.02 -2.97 7.20
N TYR A 105 3.95 -2.18 7.22
CA TYR A 105 2.58 -2.70 7.18
C TYR A 105 2.33 -3.64 5.99
N GLY A 106 2.69 -3.19 4.78
CA GLY A 106 2.47 -3.96 3.57
C GLY A 106 3.23 -5.29 3.56
N SER A 107 4.49 -5.32 4.02
CA SER A 107 5.26 -6.57 4.09
C SER A 107 4.82 -7.47 5.24
N PHE A 108 4.45 -6.90 6.40
CA PHE A 108 3.97 -7.66 7.56
C PHE A 108 2.65 -8.38 7.30
N THR A 109 1.67 -7.70 6.70
CA THR A 109 0.35 -8.29 6.36
C THR A 109 0.44 -9.42 5.33
N GLN A 110 1.57 -9.53 4.61
CA GLN A 110 1.85 -10.65 3.71
C GLN A 110 2.47 -11.87 4.41
N SER A 111 2.87 -11.73 5.67
CA SER A 111 3.63 -12.74 6.38
C SER A 111 2.73 -13.85 6.94
N LYS A 112 3.33 -15.04 7.11
CA LYS A 112 2.68 -16.13 7.88
C LYS A 112 2.53 -15.79 9.36
N MET A 113 3.31 -14.83 9.87
CA MET A 113 3.23 -14.41 11.26
C MET A 113 1.90 -13.67 11.49
N TYR A 114 1.57 -12.73 10.60
CA TYR A 114 0.27 -12.05 10.60
C TYR A 114 -0.91 -13.02 10.51
N ASP A 115 -0.86 -13.97 9.56
CA ASP A 115 -1.88 -15.03 9.42
C ASP A 115 -2.03 -15.93 10.66
N ARG A 116 -1.00 -15.98 11.52
CA ARG A 116 -0.96 -16.77 12.76
C ARG A 116 -1.10 -15.92 14.01
N ASP A 117 -1.71 -14.75 13.87
CA ASP A 117 -2.05 -13.85 14.97
C ASP A 117 -0.83 -13.32 15.75
N VAL A 118 0.36 -13.36 15.16
CA VAL A 118 1.56 -12.70 15.70
C VAL A 118 1.47 -11.21 15.40
N ARG A 119 1.86 -10.39 16.38
CA ARG A 119 1.63 -8.95 16.42
C ARG A 119 2.95 -8.22 16.56
N CYS A 120 2.92 -6.90 16.32
CA CYS A 120 4.08 -6.04 16.51
C CYS A 120 4.67 -6.16 17.92
N SER A 121 3.81 -6.24 18.95
CA SER A 121 4.20 -6.30 20.37
C SER A 121 4.77 -7.64 20.82
N ASP A 122 4.67 -8.70 20.02
CA ASP A 122 5.33 -9.98 20.31
C ASP A 122 6.84 -9.93 19.95
N CYS A 123 7.26 -8.87 19.23
CA CYS A 123 8.65 -8.62 18.85
C CYS A 123 9.20 -7.29 19.38
N HIS A 124 8.37 -6.26 19.49
CA HIS A 124 8.77 -4.92 19.92
C HIS A 124 8.14 -4.55 21.25
N ASP A 125 8.93 -3.93 22.12
CA ASP A 125 8.40 -3.22 23.26
C ASP A 125 7.76 -1.92 22.77
N VAL A 126 6.45 -1.76 22.96
CA VAL A 126 5.68 -0.66 22.36
C VAL A 126 6.00 0.73 22.93
N HIS A 127 6.66 0.80 24.09
CA HIS A 127 7.01 2.09 24.72
C HIS A 127 8.43 2.54 24.35
N SER A 128 9.35 1.59 24.20
CA SER A 128 10.74 1.87 23.84
C SER A 128 11.06 1.64 22.37
N ILE A 129 10.12 1.04 21.62
CA ILE A 129 10.20 0.57 20.22
C ILE A 129 11.33 -0.43 19.93
N LYS A 130 12.08 -0.84 20.95
CA LYS A 130 13.20 -1.77 20.84
C LYS A 130 12.69 -3.21 20.76
N PRO A 131 13.47 -4.10 20.13
CA PRO A 131 13.19 -5.54 20.20
C PRO A 131 13.13 -6.01 21.66
N ILE A 132 12.16 -6.87 21.99
CA ILE A 132 12.00 -7.42 23.36
C ILE A 132 13.09 -8.42 23.73
N LYS A 133 13.82 -8.95 22.74
CA LYS A 133 14.95 -9.86 22.87
C LYS A 133 16.01 -9.51 21.85
N GLU A 134 17.26 -9.78 22.20
CA GLU A 134 18.42 -9.52 21.33
C GLU A 134 18.71 -10.71 20.39
N GLY A 135 19.18 -10.38 19.19
CA GLY A 135 19.64 -11.36 18.19
C GLY A 135 18.61 -12.43 17.85
N ASN A 136 19.08 -13.67 17.67
CA ASN A 136 18.21 -14.81 17.34
C ASN A 136 17.19 -15.11 18.43
N GLY A 137 17.44 -14.70 19.68
CA GLY A 137 16.52 -14.88 20.80
C GLY A 137 15.11 -14.35 20.53
N LEU A 138 14.97 -13.34 19.66
CA LEU A 138 13.69 -12.79 19.21
C LEU A 138 12.87 -13.81 18.41
N CYS A 139 13.50 -14.50 17.46
CA CYS A 139 12.85 -15.51 16.63
C CYS A 139 12.65 -16.83 17.40
N LEU A 140 13.59 -17.15 18.29
CA LEU A 140 13.61 -18.39 19.06
C LEU A 140 12.56 -18.46 20.19
N GLN A 141 11.75 -17.42 20.34
CA GLN A 141 10.55 -17.45 21.19
C GLN A 141 9.56 -18.51 20.71
N CYS A 142 9.49 -18.71 19.39
CA CYS A 142 8.55 -19.61 18.74
C CYS A 142 9.24 -20.66 17.86
N HIS A 143 10.44 -20.37 17.34
CA HIS A 143 11.21 -21.27 16.51
C HIS A 143 12.22 -22.07 17.36
N ARG A 144 12.24 -23.39 17.19
CA ARG A 144 13.12 -24.29 17.97
C ARG A 144 14.60 -24.03 17.66
N ALA A 145 15.37 -23.68 18.68
CA ALA A 145 16.79 -23.34 18.54
C ALA A 145 17.62 -24.54 18.04
N GLU A 146 17.30 -25.73 18.54
CA GLU A 146 17.94 -26.98 18.16
C GLU A 146 17.70 -27.38 16.70
N GLU A 147 16.68 -26.82 16.05
CA GLU A 147 16.39 -27.06 14.63
C GLU A 147 16.93 -25.91 13.75
N TYR A 148 16.71 -24.65 14.15
CA TYR A 148 16.89 -23.49 13.28
C TYR A 148 18.13 -22.65 13.59
N ASP A 149 18.59 -22.57 14.85
CA ASP A 149 19.79 -21.81 15.23
C ASP A 149 21.02 -22.71 15.26
N THR A 150 21.26 -23.41 14.16
CA THR A 150 22.34 -24.40 14.01
C THR A 150 23.14 -24.14 12.74
N LYS A 151 24.41 -24.54 12.73
CA LYS A 151 25.30 -24.37 11.57
C LYS A 151 24.80 -25.16 10.36
N GLU A 152 24.07 -26.24 10.60
CA GLU A 152 23.42 -27.10 9.62
C GLU A 152 22.19 -26.43 8.99
N HIS A 153 21.63 -25.40 9.63
CA HIS A 153 20.57 -24.57 9.07
C HIS A 153 21.14 -23.32 8.39
N HIS A 154 21.88 -22.48 9.11
CA HIS A 154 22.32 -21.21 8.54
C HIS A 154 23.56 -21.34 7.64
N PHE A 155 24.37 -22.40 7.75
CA PHE A 155 25.60 -22.63 6.95
C PHE A 155 26.68 -21.54 7.07
N HIS A 156 26.58 -20.70 8.10
CA HIS A 156 27.51 -19.58 8.36
C HIS A 156 28.34 -19.81 9.63
N LYS A 157 29.39 -19.03 9.77
CA LYS A 157 30.12 -18.91 11.04
C LYS A 157 29.31 -18.11 12.04
N ARG A 158 29.51 -18.36 13.33
CA ARG A 158 28.98 -17.62 14.47
C ARG A 158 29.97 -16.55 14.92
N LYS A 159 29.45 -15.59 15.69
CA LYS A 159 30.27 -14.54 16.31
C LYS A 159 31.37 -15.16 17.16
N GLY A 160 32.61 -14.73 16.94
CA GLY A 160 33.80 -15.22 17.65
C GLY A 160 34.51 -16.42 17.00
N GLU A 161 33.95 -17.03 15.95
CA GLU A 161 34.71 -17.97 15.12
C GLU A 161 35.72 -17.22 14.22
N GLU A 162 36.85 -17.85 13.91
CA GLU A 162 37.87 -17.26 13.03
C GLU A 162 37.35 -17.07 11.59
N GLY A 163 37.59 -15.88 11.01
CA GLY A 163 37.23 -15.57 9.63
C GLY A 163 37.52 -14.11 9.27
N GLU A 164 37.31 -13.78 8.00
CA GLU A 164 37.40 -12.41 7.51
C GLU A 164 36.00 -11.80 7.39
N PRO A 165 35.78 -10.56 7.85
CA PRO A 165 34.52 -9.86 7.65
C PRO A 165 34.37 -9.42 6.18
N ILE A 166 33.12 -9.19 5.77
CA ILE A 166 32.83 -8.65 4.44
C ILE A 166 33.06 -7.15 4.48
N LYS A 167 33.90 -6.64 3.57
CA LYS A 167 34.27 -5.22 3.49
C LYS A 167 33.83 -4.64 2.15
N SER A 168 33.49 -3.34 2.12
CA SER A 168 33.31 -2.60 0.87
C SER A 168 34.65 -2.35 0.18
N GLY A 169 34.61 -1.89 -1.08
CA GLY A 169 35.81 -1.60 -1.86
C GLY A 169 36.73 -0.52 -1.26
N ASP A 170 36.22 0.32 -0.35
CA ASP A 170 36.96 1.31 0.43
C ASP A 170 37.52 0.77 1.76
N GLY A 171 37.32 -0.52 2.06
CA GLY A 171 37.81 -1.20 3.25
C GLY A 171 36.90 -1.12 4.48
N ARG A 172 35.74 -0.44 4.43
CA ARG A 172 34.79 -0.41 5.55
C ARG A 172 34.14 -1.78 5.73
N VAL A 173 34.06 -2.26 6.97
CA VAL A 173 33.35 -3.51 7.29
C VAL A 173 31.85 -3.32 7.08
N LEU A 174 31.27 -4.12 6.20
CA LEU A 174 29.84 -4.17 5.92
C LEU A 174 29.14 -5.22 6.78
N PHE A 175 29.77 -6.38 6.96
CA PHE A 175 29.24 -7.47 7.77
C PHE A 175 30.38 -8.16 8.55
N GLU A 176 30.20 -8.28 9.87
CA GLU A 176 31.16 -8.94 10.75
C GLU A 176 31.08 -10.47 10.63
N VAL A 177 32.14 -11.15 11.06
CA VAL A 177 32.11 -12.62 11.18
C VAL A 177 31.06 -13.00 12.22
N GLY A 178 30.09 -13.81 11.81
CA GLY A 178 28.95 -14.16 12.63
C GLY A 178 27.62 -13.60 12.15
N THR A 179 27.61 -12.50 11.38
CA THR A 179 26.37 -11.85 10.96
C THR A 179 25.48 -12.79 10.14
N GLY A 180 26.05 -13.63 9.28
CA GLY A 180 25.27 -14.61 8.50
C GLY A 180 24.58 -15.71 9.33
N ALA A 181 24.88 -15.85 10.63
CA ALA A 181 24.16 -16.76 11.53
C ALA A 181 22.90 -16.11 12.14
N GLU A 182 22.69 -14.81 11.97
CA GLU A 182 21.52 -14.11 12.50
C GLU A 182 20.28 -14.32 11.61
N CYS A 183 19.16 -14.73 12.20
CA CYS A 183 17.92 -15.04 11.47
C CYS A 183 17.46 -13.87 10.58
N VAL A 184 17.54 -12.66 11.13
CA VAL A 184 17.05 -11.42 10.47
C VAL A 184 17.83 -11.10 9.20
N GLN A 185 19.09 -11.55 9.07
CA GLN A 185 19.91 -11.22 7.91
C GLN A 185 19.45 -11.95 6.64
N CYS A 186 18.90 -13.16 6.81
CA CYS A 186 18.36 -13.96 5.72
C CYS A 186 16.84 -13.80 5.56
N HIS A 187 16.11 -13.72 6.68
CA HIS A 187 14.64 -13.76 6.66
C HIS A 187 13.98 -12.39 6.64
N MET A 188 14.71 -11.33 7.02
CA MET A 188 14.23 -9.95 7.01
C MET A 188 15.21 -9.05 6.27
N PRO A 189 15.53 -9.33 4.98
CA PRO A 189 16.52 -8.55 4.26
C PRO A 189 16.09 -7.08 4.20
N GLY A 190 16.88 -6.22 4.83
CA GLY A 190 16.60 -4.79 4.86
C GLY A 190 17.36 -3.99 3.82
N ARG A 191 16.92 -2.74 3.68
CA ARG A 191 17.42 -1.74 2.71
C ARG A 191 17.59 -0.39 3.40
N LEU A 192 18.46 0.47 2.86
CA LEU A 192 18.55 1.88 3.23
C LEU A 192 17.52 2.72 2.45
N TYR A 193 16.80 3.56 3.18
CA TYR A 193 15.81 4.53 2.69
C TYR A 193 16.34 5.92 3.02
N MET A 194 16.15 6.88 2.09
CA MET A 194 16.64 8.25 2.23
C MET A 194 18.14 8.36 2.59
N GLY A 195 18.93 7.33 2.27
CA GLY A 195 20.37 7.25 2.55
C GLY A 195 20.76 7.00 4.01
N ILE A 196 19.84 7.10 4.98
CA ILE A 196 20.18 7.07 6.42
C ILE A 196 19.34 6.10 7.25
N ASP A 197 18.19 5.65 6.75
CA ASP A 197 17.25 4.85 7.52
C ASP A 197 17.27 3.41 7.02
N TYR A 198 17.83 2.48 7.80
CA TYR A 198 17.85 1.06 7.43
C TYR A 198 16.61 0.36 7.98
N ARG A 199 15.76 -0.18 7.10
CA ARG A 199 14.55 -0.90 7.50
C ARG A 199 14.57 -2.35 7.02
N PRO A 200 14.45 -3.34 7.93
CA PRO A 200 14.23 -4.74 7.60
C PRO A 200 12.86 -4.97 6.95
N ASP A 201 12.80 -5.86 5.96
CA ASP A 201 11.53 -6.34 5.42
C ASP A 201 10.81 -7.25 6.44
N HIS A 202 9.50 -7.07 6.61
CA HIS A 202 8.70 -7.75 7.62
C HIS A 202 7.83 -8.89 7.05
N SER A 203 8.16 -9.40 5.86
CA SER A 203 7.49 -10.58 5.31
C SER A 203 8.07 -11.92 5.80
N PHE A 204 9.21 -11.89 6.52
CA PHE A 204 9.88 -13.04 7.16
C PHE A 204 10.09 -14.24 6.23
N ARG A 205 10.55 -13.98 5.00
CA ARG A 205 10.55 -14.99 3.94
C ARG A 205 11.71 -15.97 4.08
N ILE A 206 11.48 -17.21 3.67
CA ILE A 206 12.58 -18.13 3.35
C ILE A 206 13.31 -17.56 2.13
N PRO A 207 14.65 -17.48 2.10
CA PRO A 207 15.38 -16.96 0.95
C PRO A 207 14.97 -17.63 -0.37
N ARG A 208 14.67 -16.82 -1.39
CA ARG A 208 14.23 -17.28 -2.73
C ARG A 208 15.12 -16.74 -3.86
N PRO A 209 16.39 -17.16 -4.00
CA PRO A 209 17.22 -16.75 -5.13
C PRO A 209 16.63 -17.12 -6.50
N ASP A 210 15.80 -18.18 -6.58
CA ASP A 210 15.08 -18.53 -7.80
C ASP A 210 14.10 -17.45 -8.26
N LEU A 211 13.58 -16.61 -7.35
CA LEU A 211 12.78 -15.44 -7.71
C LEU A 211 13.65 -14.31 -8.24
N GLY A 212 14.87 -14.12 -7.71
CA GLY A 212 15.85 -13.20 -8.32
C GLY A 212 16.13 -13.53 -9.78
N ILE A 213 16.34 -14.82 -10.08
CA ILE A 213 16.53 -15.29 -11.47
C ILE A 213 15.31 -15.04 -12.36
N LYS A 214 14.09 -15.28 -11.86
CA LYS A 214 12.87 -15.26 -12.68
C LYS A 214 12.29 -13.86 -12.87
N ILE A 215 12.33 -13.04 -11.82
CA ILE A 215 11.58 -11.78 -11.74
C ILE A 215 12.43 -10.62 -11.20
N GLY A 216 13.73 -10.81 -11.01
CA GLY A 216 14.64 -9.76 -10.55
C GLY A 216 14.40 -9.30 -9.11
N ALA A 217 13.66 -10.07 -8.30
CA ALA A 217 13.48 -9.76 -6.89
C ALA A 217 14.80 -9.93 -6.11
N PRO A 218 15.12 -9.06 -5.15
CA PRO A 218 16.34 -9.18 -4.37
C PRO A 218 16.29 -10.46 -3.55
N ASN A 219 17.46 -11.06 -3.35
CA ASN A 219 17.59 -12.22 -2.47
C ASN A 219 18.61 -11.92 -1.36
N ALA A 220 18.41 -12.56 -0.20
CA ALA A 220 19.20 -12.25 0.97
C ALA A 220 20.68 -12.63 0.84
N CYS A 221 21.02 -13.62 0.01
CA CYS A 221 22.39 -14.13 -0.12
C CYS A 221 23.31 -13.11 -0.82
N ASN A 222 22.87 -12.59 -1.97
CA ASN A 222 23.70 -11.71 -2.81
C ASN A 222 23.91 -10.31 -2.24
N ARG A 223 23.26 -9.97 -1.10
CA ARG A 223 23.56 -8.77 -0.32
C ARG A 223 24.94 -8.83 0.37
N CYS A 224 25.33 -10.04 0.78
CA CYS A 224 26.62 -10.31 1.41
C CYS A 224 27.61 -10.90 0.38
N HIS A 225 27.11 -11.75 -0.52
CA HIS A 225 27.88 -12.40 -1.58
C HIS A 225 27.79 -11.60 -2.89
N ILE A 226 28.33 -10.37 -2.88
CA ILE A 226 28.18 -9.40 -3.97
C ILE A 226 28.87 -9.81 -5.27
N ASP A 227 29.91 -10.63 -5.19
CA ASP A 227 30.64 -11.14 -6.35
C ASP A 227 30.00 -12.39 -6.97
N GLU A 228 28.96 -12.92 -6.33
CA GLU A 228 28.28 -14.13 -6.76
C GLU A 228 26.96 -13.80 -7.47
N THR A 229 26.50 -14.73 -8.31
CA THR A 229 25.25 -14.59 -9.07
C THR A 229 24.06 -15.19 -8.33
N ASP A 230 22.84 -14.81 -8.70
CA ASP A 230 21.62 -15.46 -8.17
C ASP A 230 21.59 -16.97 -8.46
N LYS A 231 22.19 -17.40 -9.59
CA LYS A 231 22.34 -18.83 -9.93
C LYS A 231 23.25 -19.56 -8.95
N TRP A 232 24.29 -18.89 -8.45
CA TRP A 232 25.15 -19.44 -7.41
C TRP A 232 24.35 -19.62 -6.12
N SER A 233 23.60 -18.60 -5.71
CA SER A 233 22.77 -18.64 -4.51
C SER A 233 21.69 -19.73 -4.59
N ASP A 234 21.01 -19.86 -5.74
CA ASP A 234 20.00 -20.90 -5.94
C ASP A 234 20.60 -22.31 -5.95
N LYS A 235 21.80 -22.48 -6.52
CA LYS A 235 22.55 -23.74 -6.48
C LYS A 235 22.84 -24.18 -5.04
N TYR A 236 23.29 -23.27 -4.17
CA TYR A 236 23.56 -23.60 -2.77
C TYR A 236 22.27 -23.84 -1.98
N MET A 237 21.23 -23.03 -2.19
CA MET A 237 19.91 -23.30 -1.61
C MET A 237 19.38 -24.69 -2.02
N THR A 238 19.60 -25.11 -3.26
CA THR A 238 19.22 -26.43 -3.75
C THR A 238 20.08 -27.53 -3.15
N LYS A 239 21.39 -27.31 -3.01
CA LYS A 239 22.31 -28.25 -2.36
C LYS A 239 21.94 -28.50 -0.90
N TRP A 240 21.55 -27.46 -0.18
CA TRP A 240 21.26 -27.52 1.26
C TRP A 240 19.85 -28.03 1.57
N TYR A 241 18.85 -27.54 0.84
CA TYR A 241 17.43 -27.75 1.16
C TYR A 241 16.67 -28.57 0.12
N GLY A 242 17.38 -29.09 -0.89
CA GLY A 242 16.78 -29.78 -2.03
C GLY A 242 16.16 -28.83 -3.06
N PRO A 243 15.71 -29.37 -4.21
CA PRO A 243 15.23 -28.58 -5.36
C PRO A 243 13.78 -28.07 -5.22
N GLY A 244 13.03 -28.54 -4.23
CA GLY A 244 11.61 -28.21 -4.08
C GLY A 244 11.41 -26.74 -3.67
N ARG A 245 10.72 -25.96 -4.51
CA ARG A 245 10.27 -24.60 -4.19
C ARG A 245 8.77 -24.48 -4.41
N ARG A 246 8.07 -23.88 -3.45
CA ARG A 246 6.66 -23.57 -3.63
C ARG A 246 6.50 -22.46 -4.67
N PRO A 247 5.46 -22.52 -5.51
CA PRO A 247 5.06 -21.37 -6.34
C PRO A 247 4.91 -20.12 -5.48
N HIS A 248 5.17 -18.96 -6.08
CA HIS A 248 5.07 -17.68 -5.42
C HIS A 248 4.24 -16.74 -6.28
N TYR A 249 3.35 -15.95 -5.67
CA TYR A 249 2.52 -15.00 -6.42
C TYR A 249 3.35 -13.96 -7.18
N GLY A 250 4.60 -13.72 -6.77
CA GLY A 250 5.46 -12.73 -7.42
C GLY A 250 5.71 -12.98 -8.91
N THR A 251 5.75 -14.24 -9.37
CA THR A 251 5.82 -14.52 -10.80
C THR A 251 4.55 -14.15 -11.55
N ILE A 252 3.39 -14.21 -10.87
CA ILE A 252 2.08 -13.82 -11.42
C ILE A 252 1.98 -12.30 -11.50
N ILE A 253 2.35 -11.60 -10.42
CA ILE A 253 2.37 -10.13 -10.36
C ILE A 253 3.31 -9.58 -11.43
N GLU A 254 4.51 -10.14 -11.58
CA GLU A 254 5.47 -9.68 -12.58
C GLU A 254 4.95 -9.86 -14.02
N ALA A 255 4.36 -11.02 -14.33
CA ALA A 255 3.75 -11.25 -15.64
C ALA A 255 2.61 -10.25 -15.92
N GLY A 256 1.80 -9.93 -14.90
CA GLY A 256 0.77 -8.90 -14.95
C GLY A 256 1.32 -7.50 -15.20
N ARG A 257 2.37 -7.10 -14.46
CA ARG A 257 3.06 -5.81 -14.61
C ARG A 257 3.65 -5.63 -16.02
N LYS A 258 4.13 -6.72 -16.62
CA LYS A 258 4.66 -6.74 -17.99
C LYS A 258 3.61 -6.79 -19.09
N GLY A 259 2.33 -6.96 -18.75
CA GLY A 259 1.27 -7.11 -19.76
C GLY A 259 1.38 -8.42 -20.54
N GLU A 260 1.97 -9.49 -19.96
CA GLU A 260 2.20 -10.74 -20.67
C GLU A 260 0.88 -11.40 -21.13
N PRO A 261 0.79 -11.88 -22.39
CA PRO A 261 -0.41 -12.57 -22.87
C PRO A 261 -0.76 -13.78 -22.01
N GLY A 262 -2.02 -13.86 -21.57
CA GLY A 262 -2.52 -14.98 -20.76
C GLY A 262 -2.31 -14.85 -19.24
N ALA A 263 -1.60 -13.82 -18.76
CA ALA A 263 -1.39 -13.60 -17.32
C ALA A 263 -2.72 -13.42 -16.55
N HIS A 264 -3.76 -12.87 -17.20
CA HIS A 264 -5.11 -12.71 -16.64
C HIS A 264 -5.64 -13.97 -15.97
N LYS A 265 -5.40 -15.18 -16.51
CA LYS A 265 -5.89 -16.43 -15.89
C LYS A 265 -5.27 -16.69 -14.52
N ALA A 266 -4.00 -16.37 -14.36
CA ALA A 266 -3.30 -16.52 -13.10
C ALA A 266 -3.67 -15.39 -12.13
N LEU A 267 -3.81 -14.16 -12.62
CA LEU A 267 -4.28 -13.01 -11.83
C LEU A 267 -5.71 -13.21 -11.30
N THR A 268 -6.64 -13.68 -12.14
CA THR A 268 -8.01 -14.04 -11.77
C THR A 268 -8.04 -15.04 -10.62
N ARG A 269 -7.25 -16.13 -10.72
CA ARG A 269 -7.16 -17.12 -9.64
C ARG A 269 -6.55 -16.54 -8.37
N LEU A 270 -5.51 -15.72 -8.51
CA LEU A 270 -4.85 -15.08 -7.37
C LEU A 270 -5.78 -14.10 -6.63
N ALA A 271 -6.58 -13.32 -7.36
CA ALA A 271 -7.49 -12.33 -6.79
C ALA A 271 -8.59 -12.95 -5.90
N VAL A 272 -9.12 -14.12 -6.29
CA VAL A 272 -10.25 -14.76 -5.61
C VAL A 272 -9.87 -15.84 -4.61
N ASP A 273 -8.58 -16.17 -4.48
CA ASP A 273 -8.10 -17.21 -3.56
C ASP A 273 -7.85 -16.61 -2.16
N PRO A 274 -8.69 -16.92 -1.16
CA PRO A 274 -8.60 -16.34 0.19
C PRO A 274 -7.36 -16.82 0.96
N LEU A 275 -6.62 -17.81 0.46
CA LEU A 275 -5.36 -18.24 1.07
C LEU A 275 -4.19 -17.26 0.82
N TYR A 276 -4.37 -16.30 -0.09
CA TYR A 276 -3.39 -15.25 -0.31
C TYR A 276 -3.70 -13.99 0.49
N PRO A 277 -2.67 -13.22 0.90
CA PRO A 277 -2.86 -11.96 1.62
C PRO A 277 -3.73 -10.97 0.85
N VAL A 278 -4.57 -10.23 1.57
CA VAL A 278 -5.53 -9.25 1.00
C VAL A 278 -4.84 -8.25 0.06
N ILE A 279 -3.69 -7.70 0.45
CA ILE A 279 -2.92 -6.76 -0.38
C ILE A 279 -2.42 -7.39 -1.69
N VAL A 280 -2.09 -8.68 -1.68
CA VAL A 280 -1.66 -9.43 -2.88
C VAL A 280 -2.86 -9.64 -3.81
N ARG A 281 -4.00 -10.05 -3.25
CA ARG A 281 -5.26 -10.25 -3.98
C ARG A 281 -5.76 -8.95 -4.62
N ALA A 282 -5.75 -7.85 -3.85
CA ALA A 282 -6.09 -6.52 -4.34
C ALA A 282 -5.12 -6.03 -5.44
N THR A 283 -3.82 -6.30 -5.31
CA THR A 283 -2.86 -6.00 -6.38
C THR A 283 -3.17 -6.80 -7.65
N ALA A 284 -3.51 -8.08 -7.52
CA ALA A 284 -3.90 -8.89 -8.68
C ALA A 284 -5.15 -8.34 -9.39
N LEU A 285 -6.14 -7.87 -8.62
CA LEU A 285 -7.32 -7.18 -9.17
C LEU A 285 -6.95 -5.90 -9.92
N SER A 286 -6.09 -5.06 -9.34
CA SER A 286 -5.67 -3.82 -10.01
C SER A 286 -4.96 -4.10 -11.35
N LEU A 287 -4.11 -5.15 -11.40
CA LEU A 287 -3.41 -5.54 -12.63
C LEU A 287 -4.33 -6.10 -13.72
N LEU A 288 -5.51 -6.62 -13.37
CA LEU A 288 -6.47 -7.12 -14.36
C LEU A 288 -7.03 -6.01 -15.27
N ASN A 289 -6.89 -4.73 -14.92
CA ASN A 289 -7.29 -3.61 -15.77
C ASN A 289 -6.61 -3.64 -17.15
N ALA A 290 -5.36 -4.13 -17.22
CA ALA A 290 -4.63 -4.32 -18.47
C ALA A 290 -5.16 -5.49 -19.33
N TYR A 291 -6.14 -6.26 -18.84
CA TYR A 291 -6.67 -7.47 -19.46
C TYR A 291 -8.21 -7.45 -19.55
N PRO A 292 -8.80 -6.57 -20.37
CA PRO A 292 -10.24 -6.50 -20.53
C PRO A 292 -10.80 -7.80 -21.13
N GLY A 293 -11.94 -8.25 -20.62
CA GLY A 293 -12.63 -9.45 -21.10
C GLY A 293 -13.71 -9.94 -20.13
N ASP A 294 -14.54 -10.88 -20.58
CA ASP A 294 -15.67 -11.41 -19.79
C ASP A 294 -15.21 -12.09 -18.49
N GLU A 295 -14.08 -12.82 -18.53
CA GLU A 295 -13.52 -13.48 -17.35
C GLU A 295 -13.12 -12.46 -16.30
N THR A 296 -12.34 -11.46 -16.69
CA THR A 296 -11.94 -10.33 -15.82
C THR A 296 -13.14 -9.58 -15.26
N SER A 297 -14.14 -9.31 -16.09
CA SER A 297 -15.36 -8.60 -15.67
C SER A 297 -16.11 -9.37 -14.58
N ARG A 298 -16.23 -10.70 -14.72
CA ARG A 298 -16.84 -11.56 -13.69
C ARG A 298 -16.07 -11.55 -12.38
N VAL A 299 -14.74 -11.48 -12.43
CA VAL A 299 -13.90 -11.39 -11.23
C VAL A 299 -14.17 -10.11 -10.46
N TYR A 300 -14.27 -8.97 -11.14
CA TYR A 300 -14.65 -7.72 -10.47
C TYR A 300 -16.03 -7.81 -9.86
N GLU A 301 -17.03 -8.33 -10.59
CA GLU A 301 -18.39 -8.50 -10.06
C GLU A 301 -18.44 -9.38 -8.80
N LEU A 302 -17.69 -10.49 -8.78
CA LEU A 302 -17.59 -11.35 -7.59
C LEU A 302 -16.89 -10.63 -6.44
N SER A 303 -15.84 -9.87 -6.74
CA SER A 303 -15.03 -9.16 -5.74
C SER A 303 -15.76 -7.99 -5.06
N LEU A 304 -16.87 -7.50 -5.66
CA LEU A 304 -17.75 -6.52 -5.01
C LEU A 304 -18.45 -7.08 -3.76
N MET A 305 -18.49 -8.41 -3.60
CA MET A 305 -19.13 -9.10 -2.48
C MET A 305 -18.12 -9.70 -1.48
N ASP A 306 -16.83 -9.40 -1.63
CA ASP A 306 -15.78 -9.93 -0.76
C ASP A 306 -15.89 -9.37 0.67
N ASP A 307 -15.49 -10.15 1.68
CA ASP A 307 -15.51 -9.72 3.08
C ASP A 307 -14.52 -8.57 3.33
N GLU A 308 -13.44 -8.50 2.56
CA GLU A 308 -12.39 -7.48 2.74
C GLU A 308 -12.69 -6.19 1.98
N ALA A 309 -12.76 -5.07 2.72
CA ALA A 309 -13.10 -3.76 2.17
C ALA A 309 -12.11 -3.29 1.09
N LEU A 310 -10.82 -3.62 1.23
CA LEU A 310 -9.80 -3.30 0.23
C LEU A 310 -10.09 -4.00 -1.11
N ILE A 311 -10.60 -5.24 -1.08
CA ILE A 311 -10.95 -6.01 -2.28
C ILE A 311 -12.17 -5.38 -2.95
N ARG A 312 -13.23 -5.09 -2.19
CA ARG A 312 -14.44 -4.43 -2.71
C ARG A 312 -14.10 -3.08 -3.33
N ARG A 313 -13.32 -2.23 -2.65
CA ARG A 313 -12.90 -0.92 -3.15
C ARG A 313 -12.08 -1.03 -4.43
N THR A 314 -11.07 -1.92 -4.48
CA THR A 314 -10.25 -2.11 -5.68
C THR A 314 -11.08 -2.65 -6.85
N ALA A 315 -12.08 -3.48 -6.59
CA ALA A 315 -13.01 -3.95 -7.61
C ALA A 315 -13.85 -2.80 -8.21
N ILE A 316 -14.39 -1.90 -7.39
CA ILE A 316 -15.17 -0.73 -7.88
C ILE A 316 -14.30 0.16 -8.78
N GLU A 317 -13.08 0.47 -8.33
CA GLU A 317 -12.14 1.32 -9.07
C GLU A 317 -11.89 0.79 -10.48
N ASN A 318 -11.63 -0.51 -10.60
CA ASN A 318 -11.20 -1.15 -11.85
C ASN A 318 -12.35 -1.79 -12.64
N LEU A 319 -13.57 -1.82 -12.11
CA LEU A 319 -14.74 -2.32 -12.83
C LEU A 319 -15.03 -1.46 -14.06
N ASN A 320 -15.15 -2.11 -15.21
CA ASN A 320 -15.63 -1.52 -16.44
C ASN A 320 -16.90 -2.26 -16.88
N ALA A 321 -18.06 -1.65 -16.64
CA ALA A 321 -19.34 -2.23 -17.02
C ALA A 321 -19.67 -1.92 -18.49
N PRO A 322 -20.35 -2.83 -19.21
CA PRO A 322 -20.67 -2.64 -20.63
C PRO A 322 -21.65 -1.49 -20.87
N ASP A 323 -22.49 -1.17 -19.89
CA ASP A 323 -23.48 -0.10 -19.96
C ASP A 323 -23.77 0.50 -18.57
N ILE A 324 -24.36 1.69 -18.58
CA ILE A 324 -24.63 2.50 -17.38
C ILE A 324 -25.64 1.80 -16.44
N ASN A 325 -26.66 1.11 -16.97
CA ASN A 325 -27.63 0.43 -16.10
C ASN A 325 -26.98 -0.74 -15.37
N ARG A 326 -26.11 -1.50 -16.04
CA ARG A 326 -25.32 -2.55 -15.41
C ARG A 326 -24.37 -1.98 -14.37
N GLN A 327 -23.69 -0.87 -14.68
CA GLN A 327 -22.81 -0.17 -13.74
C GLN A 327 -23.55 0.22 -12.46
N VAL A 328 -24.68 0.90 -12.59
CA VAL A 328 -25.52 1.35 -11.47
C VAL A 328 -26.02 0.17 -10.65
N LYS A 329 -26.51 -0.89 -11.31
CA LYS A 329 -26.97 -2.11 -10.64
C LYS A 329 -25.86 -2.77 -9.79
N LEU A 330 -24.62 -2.73 -10.27
CA LEU A 330 -23.48 -3.33 -9.58
C LEU A 330 -22.95 -2.45 -8.43
N ILE A 331 -22.83 -1.14 -8.64
CA ILE A 331 -22.12 -0.24 -7.71
C ILE A 331 -23.06 0.46 -6.73
N ALA A 332 -24.31 0.76 -7.09
CA ALA A 332 -25.23 1.48 -6.20
C ALA A 332 -25.43 0.80 -4.82
N PRO A 333 -25.45 -0.55 -4.69
CA PRO A 333 -25.50 -1.19 -3.38
C PRO A 333 -24.29 -0.86 -2.48
N LEU A 334 -23.11 -0.61 -3.06
CA LEU A 334 -21.87 -0.32 -2.33
C LEU A 334 -21.85 1.11 -1.77
N LEU A 335 -22.81 1.96 -2.13
CA LEU A 335 -23.04 3.22 -1.43
C LEU A 335 -23.46 3.03 0.04
N TYR A 336 -23.94 1.83 0.39
CA TYR A 336 -24.35 1.45 1.74
C TYR A 336 -23.28 0.62 2.48
N ASP A 337 -22.09 0.47 1.90
CA ASP A 337 -21.00 -0.29 2.53
C ASP A 337 -20.65 0.29 3.91
N PRO A 338 -20.37 -0.54 4.94
CA PRO A 338 -19.96 -0.04 6.25
C PRO A 338 -18.67 0.79 6.20
N VAL A 339 -17.80 0.55 5.21
CA VAL A 339 -16.49 1.20 5.10
C VAL A 339 -16.54 2.40 4.17
N LYS A 340 -16.11 3.56 4.67
CA LYS A 340 -16.12 4.85 3.99
C LYS A 340 -15.33 4.84 2.69
N ALA A 341 -14.14 4.24 2.63
CA ALA A 341 -13.41 4.14 1.37
C ALA A 341 -14.20 3.45 0.25
N VAL A 342 -14.98 2.41 0.58
CA VAL A 342 -15.80 1.69 -0.41
C VAL A 342 -16.94 2.59 -0.89
N ARG A 343 -17.62 3.30 0.03
CA ARG A 343 -18.68 4.26 -0.32
C ARG A 343 -18.15 5.42 -1.17
N MET A 344 -17.00 5.97 -0.81
CA MET A 344 -16.33 7.04 -1.55
C MET A 344 -16.01 6.62 -2.98
N GLU A 345 -15.44 5.42 -3.16
CA GLU A 345 -15.13 4.89 -4.49
C GLU A 345 -16.40 4.64 -5.31
N ALA A 346 -17.44 4.07 -4.68
CA ALA A 346 -18.75 3.88 -5.31
C ALA A 346 -19.35 5.22 -5.78
N ALA A 347 -19.30 6.26 -4.95
CA ALA A 347 -19.82 7.58 -5.29
C ALA A 347 -19.02 8.23 -6.42
N SER A 348 -17.69 8.17 -6.37
CA SER A 348 -16.83 8.66 -7.46
C SER A 348 -17.15 7.97 -8.78
N LYS A 349 -17.28 6.63 -8.76
CA LYS A 349 -17.56 5.82 -9.94
C LYS A 349 -18.96 6.04 -10.52
N LEU A 350 -19.93 6.41 -9.68
CA LEU A 350 -21.32 6.72 -10.09
C LEU A 350 -21.53 8.19 -10.45
N ALA A 351 -20.52 9.06 -10.32
CA ALA A 351 -20.65 10.47 -10.64
C ALA A 351 -21.02 10.68 -12.13
N GLY A 352 -21.77 11.75 -12.41
CA GLY A 352 -22.18 12.11 -13.76
C GLY A 352 -23.44 11.39 -14.22
N GLU A 353 -23.42 10.81 -15.43
CA GLU A 353 -24.60 10.21 -16.06
C GLU A 353 -25.19 9.02 -15.27
N ALA A 354 -24.33 8.21 -14.64
CA ALA A 354 -24.77 7.08 -13.83
C ALA A 354 -25.64 7.52 -12.64
N SER A 355 -25.32 8.66 -12.01
CA SER A 355 -26.09 9.19 -10.88
C SER A 355 -27.56 9.50 -11.22
N LYS A 356 -27.88 9.78 -12.49
CA LYS A 356 -29.25 10.06 -12.95
C LYS A 356 -30.15 8.81 -12.97
N HIS A 357 -29.56 7.63 -12.92
CA HIS A 357 -30.24 6.35 -12.95
C HIS A 357 -30.45 5.76 -11.55
N LEU A 358 -30.06 6.49 -10.50
CA LEU A 358 -30.28 6.11 -9.12
C LEU A 358 -31.75 6.35 -8.73
N ASP A 359 -32.30 5.47 -7.91
CA ASP A 359 -33.59 5.73 -7.27
C ASP A 359 -33.48 6.82 -6.18
N ALA A 360 -34.61 7.33 -5.69
CA ALA A 360 -34.63 8.43 -4.73
C ALA A 360 -33.91 8.11 -3.39
N GLY A 361 -33.90 6.85 -2.98
CA GLY A 361 -33.18 6.41 -1.78
C GLY A 361 -31.67 6.39 -2.02
N GLN A 362 -31.26 5.81 -3.14
CA GLN A 362 -29.88 5.75 -3.60
C GLN A 362 -29.30 7.15 -3.84
N GLU A 363 -30.06 8.08 -4.43
CA GLU A 363 -29.61 9.45 -4.69
C GLU A 363 -29.23 10.18 -3.39
N LYS A 364 -30.02 10.00 -2.32
CA LYS A 364 -29.74 10.59 -1.02
C LYS A 364 -28.42 10.09 -0.46
N ILE A 365 -28.18 8.78 -0.51
CA ILE A 365 -26.96 8.16 0.02
C ILE A 365 -25.75 8.49 -0.86
N PHE A 366 -25.92 8.49 -2.19
CA PHE A 366 -24.92 8.95 -3.14
C PHE A 366 -24.42 10.36 -2.80
N ARG A 367 -25.32 11.31 -2.51
CA ARG A 367 -24.93 12.67 -2.12
C ARG A 367 -24.15 12.72 -0.82
N THR A 368 -24.42 11.83 0.14
CA THR A 368 -23.64 11.71 1.38
C THR A 368 -22.24 11.14 1.10
N ALA A 369 -22.15 10.01 0.39
CA ALA A 369 -20.87 9.39 0.04
C ALA A 369 -20.00 10.28 -0.85
N LEU A 370 -20.62 11.07 -1.74
CA LEU A 370 -19.92 12.04 -2.56
C LEU A 370 -19.32 13.19 -1.72
N LYS A 371 -20.00 13.61 -0.65
CA LYS A 371 -19.44 14.57 0.32
C LYS A 371 -18.26 13.98 1.09
N GLU A 372 -18.33 12.69 1.45
CA GLU A 372 -17.18 11.98 2.04
C GLU A 372 -15.98 12.01 1.10
N TYR A 373 -16.20 11.74 -0.20
CA TYR A 373 -15.14 11.80 -1.22
C TYR A 373 -14.55 13.20 -1.36
N VAL A 374 -15.40 14.23 -1.50
CA VAL A 374 -14.95 15.62 -1.62
C VAL A 374 -14.15 16.04 -0.38
N GLY A 375 -14.66 15.75 0.82
CA GLY A 375 -13.97 16.09 2.07
C GLY A 375 -12.61 15.41 2.20
N ALA A 376 -12.47 14.14 1.77
CA ALA A 376 -11.18 13.44 1.79
C ALA A 376 -10.16 14.06 0.80
N MET A 377 -10.61 14.48 -0.38
CA MET A 377 -9.72 15.13 -1.35
C MET A 377 -9.37 16.57 -0.93
N GLU A 378 -10.29 17.29 -0.30
CA GLU A 378 -10.05 18.62 0.28
C GLU A 378 -9.08 18.54 1.47
N TYR A 379 -9.20 17.52 2.32
CA TYR A 379 -8.25 17.24 3.39
C TYR A 379 -6.84 17.01 2.84
N SER A 380 -6.74 16.35 1.68
CA SER A 380 -5.49 16.16 0.94
C SER A 380 -5.12 17.35 0.03
N GLY A 381 -5.75 18.51 0.23
CA GLY A 381 -5.64 19.69 -0.64
C GLY A 381 -4.26 20.33 -0.69
N ASP A 382 -3.37 19.99 0.24
CA ASP A 382 -1.96 20.43 0.24
C ASP A 382 -1.08 19.60 -0.73
N PHE A 383 -1.59 18.49 -1.26
CA PHE A 383 -0.91 17.66 -2.25
C PHE A 383 -1.63 17.75 -3.60
N ALA A 384 -0.87 17.76 -4.70
CA ALA A 384 -1.43 17.93 -6.04
C ALA A 384 -2.51 16.89 -6.40
N PHE A 385 -2.43 15.67 -5.86
CA PHE A 385 -3.40 14.61 -6.13
C PHE A 385 -4.82 14.93 -5.62
N GLY A 386 -4.97 15.68 -4.51
CA GLY A 386 -6.28 16.01 -3.94
C GLY A 386 -7.11 16.87 -4.91
N PRO A 387 -6.63 18.09 -5.27
CA PRO A 387 -7.29 18.91 -6.27
C PRO A 387 -7.38 18.23 -7.65
N TYR A 388 -6.37 17.45 -8.06
CA TYR A 388 -6.46 16.69 -9.31
C TYR A 388 -7.66 15.73 -9.34
N ASN A 389 -7.88 14.97 -8.27
CA ASN A 389 -9.00 14.05 -8.16
C ASN A 389 -10.35 14.77 -8.06
N LEU A 390 -10.42 15.93 -7.38
CA LEU A 390 -11.58 16.80 -7.45
C LEU A 390 -11.85 17.29 -8.88
N GLY A 391 -10.79 17.63 -9.63
CA GLY A 391 -10.87 17.98 -11.04
C GLY A 391 -11.53 16.87 -11.87
N ASN A 392 -11.08 15.62 -11.71
CA ASN A 392 -11.66 14.45 -12.37
C ASN A 392 -13.14 14.28 -12.01
N LEU A 393 -13.49 14.41 -10.73
CA LEU A 393 -14.86 14.33 -10.27
C LEU A 393 -15.74 15.42 -10.90
N TYR A 394 -15.27 16.67 -10.91
CA TYR A 394 -16.03 17.78 -11.46
C TYR A 394 -16.18 17.70 -12.98
N VAL A 395 -15.22 17.09 -13.70
CA VAL A 395 -15.42 16.72 -15.11
C VAL A 395 -16.58 15.73 -15.25
N ALA A 396 -16.62 14.67 -14.43
CA ALA A 396 -17.70 13.68 -14.47
C ALA A 396 -19.08 14.31 -14.17
N LEU A 397 -19.13 15.27 -13.24
CA LEU A 397 -20.35 16.01 -12.87
C LEU A 397 -20.74 17.12 -13.86
N ASN A 398 -20.00 17.30 -14.97
CA ASN A 398 -20.17 18.41 -15.92
C ASN A 398 -20.05 19.80 -15.28
N GLN A 399 -19.22 19.94 -14.25
CA GLN A 399 -18.90 21.20 -13.59
C GLN A 399 -17.55 21.74 -14.08
N THR A 400 -17.52 22.15 -15.35
CA THR A 400 -16.31 22.50 -16.10
C THR A 400 -15.42 23.52 -15.40
N GLU A 401 -15.97 24.63 -14.90
CA GLU A 401 -15.19 25.69 -14.28
C GLU A 401 -14.57 25.23 -12.96
N ALA A 402 -15.29 24.38 -12.21
CA ALA A 402 -14.74 23.78 -10.99
C ALA A 402 -13.61 22.80 -11.31
N ALA A 403 -13.73 22.02 -12.39
CA ALA A 403 -12.67 21.13 -12.84
C ALA A 403 -11.40 21.89 -13.23
N ILE A 404 -11.51 22.95 -14.03
CA ILE A 404 -10.36 23.79 -14.44
C ILE A 404 -9.65 24.35 -13.21
N ARG A 405 -10.37 24.98 -12.28
CA ARG A 405 -9.77 25.56 -11.06
C ARG A 405 -9.01 24.52 -10.24
N ASN A 406 -9.53 23.30 -10.16
CA ASN A 406 -8.91 22.23 -9.39
C ASN A 406 -7.66 21.65 -10.06
N TYR A 407 -7.66 21.50 -11.39
CA TYR A 407 -6.44 21.13 -12.10
C TYR A 407 -5.37 22.22 -12.04
N GLU A 408 -5.75 23.49 -12.19
CA GLU A 408 -4.83 24.63 -12.02
C GLU A 408 -4.25 24.69 -10.60
N ALA A 409 -5.06 24.40 -9.58
CA ALA A 409 -4.60 24.29 -8.20
C ALA A 409 -3.59 23.14 -8.02
N ALA A 410 -3.86 21.97 -8.61
CA ALA A 410 -2.92 20.83 -8.58
C ALA A 410 -1.56 21.19 -9.22
N ILE A 411 -1.57 21.84 -10.40
CA ILE A 411 -0.36 22.28 -11.10
C ILE A 411 0.38 23.35 -10.29
N LYS A 412 -0.34 24.24 -9.60
CA LYS A 412 0.27 25.26 -8.74
C LYS A 412 0.97 24.65 -7.52
N ILE A 413 0.44 23.56 -6.97
CA ILE A 413 1.05 22.84 -5.85
C ILE A 413 2.31 22.10 -6.30
N ASP A 414 2.21 21.37 -7.41
CA ASP A 414 3.33 20.65 -8.00
C ASP A 414 3.29 20.72 -9.53
N ASP A 415 4.17 21.54 -10.11
CA ASP A 415 4.27 21.72 -11.56
C ASP A 415 4.82 20.48 -12.28
N LEU A 416 5.49 19.57 -11.56
CA LEU A 416 5.98 18.30 -12.09
C LEU A 416 4.90 17.22 -12.09
N PHE A 417 3.74 17.46 -11.45
CA PHE A 417 2.60 16.55 -11.46
C PHE A 417 1.86 16.61 -12.81
N TYR A 418 2.47 16.00 -13.82
CA TYR A 418 1.98 16.01 -15.20
C TYR A 418 0.55 15.48 -15.40
N PRO A 419 -0.01 14.54 -14.60
CA PRO A 419 -1.38 14.07 -14.82
C PRO A 419 -2.42 15.21 -14.81
N ALA A 420 -2.23 16.23 -13.97
CA ALA A 420 -3.12 17.40 -13.95
C ALA A 420 -3.00 18.24 -15.23
N LYS A 421 -1.78 18.42 -15.77
CA LYS A 421 -1.55 19.12 -17.05
C LYS A 421 -2.23 18.40 -18.21
N VAL A 422 -2.11 17.07 -18.26
CA VAL A 422 -2.74 16.25 -19.31
C VAL A 422 -4.26 16.33 -19.26
N ASN A 423 -4.87 16.12 -18.09
CA ASN A 423 -6.34 16.16 -17.98
C ASN A 423 -6.91 17.56 -18.22
N LEU A 424 -6.20 18.61 -17.79
CA LEU A 424 -6.56 19.99 -18.10
C LEU A 424 -6.45 20.28 -19.61
N ALA A 425 -5.40 19.80 -20.27
CA ALA A 425 -5.25 19.95 -21.72
C ALA A 425 -6.38 19.23 -22.49
N MET A 426 -6.75 18.02 -22.07
CA MET A 426 -7.87 17.29 -22.65
C MET A 426 -9.20 18.03 -22.45
N LEU A 427 -9.40 18.64 -21.28
CA LEU A 427 -10.57 19.46 -21.00
C LEU A 427 -10.59 20.73 -21.87
N TYR A 428 -9.46 21.40 -22.04
CA TYR A 428 -9.35 22.54 -22.95
C TYR A 428 -9.64 22.18 -24.41
N ASN A 429 -9.12 21.04 -24.90
CA ASN A 429 -9.45 20.56 -26.24
C ASN A 429 -10.97 20.34 -26.40
N ARG A 430 -11.63 19.71 -25.42
CA ARG A 430 -13.09 19.52 -25.44
C ARG A 430 -13.87 20.83 -25.50
N LEU A 431 -13.33 21.90 -24.91
CA LEU A 431 -13.92 23.25 -24.94
C LEU A 431 -13.56 24.04 -26.21
N GLY A 432 -12.72 23.49 -27.09
CA GLY A 432 -12.23 24.14 -28.30
C GLY A 432 -11.04 25.09 -28.08
N ASP A 433 -10.47 25.12 -26.87
CA ASP A 433 -9.31 25.94 -26.54
C ASP A 433 -8.00 25.18 -26.83
N ASN A 434 -7.78 24.96 -28.12
CA ASN A 434 -6.70 24.08 -28.60
C ASN A 434 -5.31 24.70 -28.42
N ASP A 435 -5.21 26.02 -28.24
CA ASP A 435 -3.94 26.71 -27.97
C ASP A 435 -3.45 26.43 -26.54
N ARG A 436 -4.33 26.55 -25.53
CA ARG A 436 -3.96 26.20 -24.14
C ARG A 436 -3.72 24.70 -23.99
N ALA A 437 -4.51 23.87 -24.65
CA ALA A 437 -4.30 22.42 -24.67
C ALA A 437 -2.91 22.06 -25.23
N GLU A 438 -2.52 22.65 -26.36
CA GLU A 438 -1.21 22.41 -26.99
C GLU A 438 -0.05 22.82 -26.08
N GLY A 439 -0.15 24.00 -25.45
CA GLY A 439 0.88 24.49 -24.53
C GLY A 439 1.19 23.49 -23.41
N LEU A 440 0.15 23.04 -22.70
CA LEU A 440 0.28 22.07 -21.62
C LEU A 440 0.87 20.73 -22.08
N LEU A 441 0.41 20.19 -23.21
CA LEU A 441 0.95 18.91 -23.72
C LEU A 441 2.43 19.03 -24.11
N ARG A 442 2.84 20.17 -24.70
CA ARG A 442 4.25 20.42 -25.05
C ARG A 442 5.16 20.52 -23.84
N GLU A 443 4.70 21.16 -22.76
CA GLU A 443 5.42 21.19 -21.49
C GLU A 443 5.65 19.77 -20.96
N VAL A 444 4.60 18.95 -20.92
CA VAL A 444 4.70 17.57 -20.43
C VAL A 444 5.65 16.73 -21.29
N ILE A 445 5.60 16.84 -22.62
CA ILE A 445 6.50 16.09 -23.51
C ILE A 445 7.95 16.55 -23.37
N THR A 446 8.18 17.84 -23.11
CA THR A 446 9.53 18.38 -22.91
C THR A 446 10.13 17.88 -21.60
N ALA A 447 9.33 17.83 -20.52
CA ALA A 447 9.76 17.28 -19.24
C ALA A 447 9.87 15.75 -19.24
N HIS A 448 9.00 15.06 -19.98
CA HIS A 448 8.91 13.60 -20.05
C HIS A 448 8.85 13.08 -21.50
N PRO A 449 9.97 13.08 -22.24
CA PRO A 449 10.00 12.69 -23.65
C PRO A 449 9.59 11.24 -23.93
N ALA A 450 9.62 10.37 -22.92
CA ALA A 450 9.27 8.96 -23.02
C ALA A 450 7.75 8.68 -22.93
N LEU A 451 6.91 9.69 -22.66
CA LEU A 451 5.46 9.54 -22.59
C LEU A 451 4.83 9.58 -23.99
N HIS A 452 5.02 8.51 -24.76
CA HIS A 452 4.59 8.40 -26.16
C HIS A 452 3.09 8.62 -26.36
N ASP A 453 2.24 8.22 -25.41
CA ASP A 453 0.78 8.41 -25.50
C ASP A 453 0.37 9.89 -25.46
N ILE A 454 1.14 10.71 -24.74
CA ILE A 454 0.93 12.17 -24.66
C ILE A 454 1.41 12.83 -25.96
N ALA A 455 2.54 12.36 -26.53
CA ALA A 455 3.00 12.79 -27.85
C ALA A 455 1.98 12.45 -28.95
N TYR A 456 1.37 11.28 -28.88
CA TYR A 456 0.27 10.89 -29.76
C TYR A 456 -0.96 11.80 -29.59
N SER A 457 -1.36 12.08 -28.35
CA SER A 457 -2.47 12.99 -28.04
C SER A 457 -2.23 14.41 -28.58
N LEU A 458 -1.00 14.92 -28.46
CA LEU A 458 -0.61 16.20 -29.08
C LEU A 458 -0.69 16.13 -30.61
N GLY A 459 -0.25 15.02 -31.22
CA GLY A 459 -0.37 14.79 -32.65
C GLY A 459 -1.82 14.86 -33.16
N LEU A 460 -2.75 14.25 -32.42
CA LEU A 460 -4.19 14.32 -32.72
C LEU A 460 -4.72 15.76 -32.62
N LEU A 461 -4.39 16.46 -31.52
CA LEU A 461 -4.78 17.87 -31.33
C LEU A 461 -4.28 18.77 -32.48
N LEU A 462 -3.03 18.59 -32.91
CA LEU A 462 -2.45 19.38 -34.02
C LEU A 462 -3.10 19.06 -35.37
N ALA A 463 -3.62 17.84 -35.54
CA ALA A 463 -4.39 17.48 -36.72
C ALA A 463 -5.79 18.13 -36.70
N GLU A 464 -6.43 18.24 -35.54
CA GLU A 464 -7.73 18.91 -35.36
C GLU A 464 -7.68 20.43 -35.57
N LYS A 465 -6.52 21.06 -35.34
CA LYS A 465 -6.31 22.51 -35.57
C LYS A 465 -6.14 22.89 -37.04
N LYS A 466 -5.92 21.93 -37.94
CA LYS A 466 -5.75 22.16 -39.39
C LYS A 466 -7.09 22.02 -40.09
#